data_AF-A0A453ELJ9-F1
#
_entry.id   AF-A0A453ELJ9-F1
#
_cell.length_a   1.000
_cell.length_b   1.000
_cell.length_c   1.000
_cell.angle_alpha   90.00
_cell.angle_beta   90.00
_cell.angle_gamma   90.00
#
_symmetry.space_group_name_H-M   'P 1'
#
loop_
_entity.id
_entity.type
_entity.pdbx_description
1 polymer ?
#
loop_
_entity_poly.entity_id
_entity_poly.type
_entity_poly.pdbx_seq_one_letter_code
_entity_poly.pdbx_strand_id
1 'polypeptide(L)'
;MKRHGFSGMPASHGASLSHRSIGSTGQRDAPGRVFKNRKMPGRMGGVQRTVKNVWVYQIDPARNLLYLKGQVPGPQGSFLFVKDSIYKKPDRALLPFPTHFSQEGEPEDLEPLIADLGDIDPFMAAD
;
A
#
# COMPACT_ATOMS: atom_id res chain seq x y z
N MET A 1 -1.71 18.84 -10.83
CA MET A 1 -0.41 18.49 -10.19
C MET A 1 -0.56 17.39 -9.14
N LYS A 2 -0.99 17.68 -7.88
CA LYS A 2 -0.99 16.71 -6.76
C LYS A 2 -1.58 15.31 -7.02
N ARG A 3 -2.76 15.21 -7.66
CA ARG A 3 -3.46 13.93 -7.89
C ARG A 3 -2.75 12.97 -8.86
N HIS A 4 -2.08 13.51 -9.88
CA HIS A 4 -1.57 12.73 -11.02
C HIS A 4 -0.09 12.99 -11.34
N GLY A 5 0.61 13.77 -10.51
CA GLY A 5 2.01 14.12 -10.73
C GLY A 5 2.27 14.99 -11.97
N PHE A 6 1.29 15.74 -12.47
CA PHE A 6 1.52 16.64 -13.61
C PHE A 6 2.59 17.69 -13.29
N SER A 7 3.45 17.98 -14.27
CA SER A 7 4.35 19.13 -14.25
C SER A 7 3.57 20.45 -14.36
N GLY A 8 4.15 21.51 -13.81
CA GLY A 8 3.64 22.87 -14.00
C GLY A 8 4.23 23.52 -15.25
N MET A 9 3.60 24.59 -15.72
CA MET A 9 4.19 25.47 -16.72
C MET A 9 5.29 26.34 -16.08
N PRO A 10 6.21 26.95 -16.86
CA PRO A 10 7.23 27.85 -16.35
C PRO A 10 6.65 28.89 -15.39
N ALA A 11 7.36 29.18 -14.30
CA ALA A 11 6.97 30.22 -13.35
C ALA A 11 7.30 31.63 -13.86
N SER A 12 8.32 31.75 -14.71
CA SER A 12 8.77 32.98 -15.37
C SER A 12 8.69 32.83 -16.91
N HIS A 13 9.11 33.85 -17.67
CA HIS A 13 9.11 33.87 -19.14
C HIS A 13 7.73 33.82 -19.81
N GLY A 14 6.84 34.75 -19.45
CA GLY A 14 5.61 35.02 -20.21
C GLY A 14 4.42 34.11 -19.92
N ALA A 15 4.55 33.14 -19.00
CA ALA A 15 3.39 32.45 -18.44
C ALA A 15 2.66 33.37 -17.46
N SER A 16 1.38 33.68 -17.71
CA SER A 16 0.60 34.63 -16.90
C SER A 16 -0.20 33.96 -15.77
N LEU A 17 -1.14 33.07 -16.12
CA LEU A 17 -2.09 32.47 -15.17
C LEU A 17 -2.09 30.93 -15.21
N SER A 18 -1.31 30.33 -16.09
CA SER A 18 -1.39 28.90 -16.44
C SER A 18 -0.40 28.00 -15.68
N HIS A 19 0.35 28.53 -14.70
CA HIS A 19 1.40 27.80 -13.97
C HIS A 19 0.94 26.44 -13.42
N ARG A 20 -0.32 26.35 -12.96
CA ARG A 20 -0.91 25.13 -12.38
C ARG A 20 -1.95 24.45 -13.28
N SER A 21 -2.06 24.90 -14.52
CA SER A 21 -3.04 24.37 -15.48
C SER A 21 -2.69 22.94 -15.92
N ILE A 22 -3.70 22.20 -16.41
CA ILE A 22 -3.54 20.85 -16.94
C ILE A 22 -3.03 20.82 -18.39
N GLY A 23 -2.99 21.98 -19.07
CA GLY A 23 -2.72 22.06 -20.51
C GLY A 23 -3.87 21.49 -21.35
N SER A 24 -3.56 21.04 -22.56
CA SER A 24 -4.58 20.53 -23.49
C SER A 24 -5.20 19.21 -23.02
N THR A 25 -6.51 19.10 -23.19
CA THR A 25 -7.31 17.94 -22.80
C THR A 25 -7.77 17.10 -24.01
N GLY A 26 -7.74 17.67 -25.22
CA GLY A 26 -8.29 17.03 -26.43
C GLY A 26 -7.58 17.44 -27.72
N GLN A 27 -8.09 16.91 -28.83
CA GLN A 27 -7.67 17.20 -30.20
C GLN A 27 -8.76 18.03 -30.91
N ARG A 28 -8.44 18.60 -32.08
CA ARG A 28 -9.31 19.52 -32.83
C ARG A 28 -10.51 18.82 -33.51
N ASP A 29 -10.29 18.08 -34.61
CA ASP A 29 -11.39 17.50 -35.42
C ASP A 29 -11.82 16.11 -34.93
N ALA A 30 -11.05 15.07 -35.20
CA ALA A 30 -11.30 13.73 -34.67
C ALA A 30 -10.50 13.55 -33.38
N PRO A 31 -11.09 13.12 -32.24
CA PRO A 31 -12.41 12.52 -32.01
C PRO A 31 -13.55 13.48 -31.57
N GLY A 32 -13.35 14.79 -31.59
CA GLY A 32 -14.38 15.79 -31.21
C GLY A 32 -14.85 15.75 -29.74
N ARG A 33 -14.16 14.99 -28.88
CA ARG A 33 -14.49 14.82 -27.46
C ARG A 33 -13.26 14.48 -26.62
N VAL A 34 -13.38 14.62 -25.31
CA VAL A 34 -12.38 14.11 -24.37
C VAL A 34 -12.55 12.60 -24.20
N PHE A 35 -11.44 11.85 -24.25
CA PHE A 35 -11.46 10.40 -23.99
C PHE A 35 -11.85 10.09 -22.54
N LYS A 36 -12.54 8.95 -22.34
CA LYS A 36 -12.86 8.44 -21.00
C LYS A 36 -11.56 8.14 -20.24
N ASN A 37 -11.60 8.25 -18.91
CA ASN A 37 -10.45 8.05 -18.02
C ASN A 37 -9.25 9.00 -18.30
N ARG A 38 -9.47 10.11 -19.00
CA ARG A 38 -8.48 11.20 -19.09
C ARG A 38 -8.19 11.71 -17.67
N LYS A 39 -6.91 11.73 -17.30
CA LYS A 39 -6.43 12.25 -16.01
C LYS A 39 -6.88 13.71 -15.86
N MET A 40 -7.57 14.05 -14.78
CA MET A 40 -8.21 15.34 -14.54
C MET A 40 -8.19 15.68 -13.04
N PRO A 41 -8.40 16.95 -12.63
CA PRO A 41 -8.63 17.26 -11.21
C PRO A 41 -9.84 16.50 -10.66
N GLY A 42 -9.85 16.27 -9.34
CA GLY A 42 -10.93 15.56 -8.66
C GLY A 42 -10.48 15.02 -7.32
N ARG A 43 -11.37 14.26 -6.67
CA ARG A 43 -11.11 13.66 -5.35
C ARG A 43 -9.86 12.77 -5.38
N MET A 44 -8.97 12.98 -4.41
CA MET A 44 -7.79 12.16 -4.15
C MET A 44 -7.99 11.50 -2.77
N GLY A 45 -7.91 10.18 -2.70
CA GLY A 45 -8.18 9.42 -1.48
C GLY A 45 -9.63 8.91 -1.37
N GLY A 46 -9.96 8.27 -0.25
CA GLY A 46 -11.27 7.62 -0.04
C GLY A 46 -11.50 6.39 -0.92
N VAL A 47 -10.42 5.72 -1.31
CA VAL A 47 -10.45 4.53 -2.16
C VAL A 47 -9.77 3.40 -1.39
N GLN A 48 -10.33 2.20 -1.45
CA GLN A 48 -9.68 1.01 -0.89
C GLN A 48 -8.37 0.72 -1.64
N ARG A 49 -7.28 0.55 -0.89
CA ARG A 49 -5.95 0.26 -1.43
C ARG A 49 -5.39 -0.96 -0.71
N THR A 50 -4.55 -1.71 -1.41
CA THR A 50 -3.86 -2.88 -0.88
C THR A 50 -2.38 -2.71 -1.13
N VAL A 51 -1.58 -2.76 -0.06
CA VAL A 51 -0.13 -2.90 -0.13
C VAL A 51 0.16 -4.40 -0.12
N LYS A 52 0.97 -4.87 -1.07
CA LYS A 52 1.29 -6.30 -1.23
C LYS A 52 2.68 -6.59 -0.65
N ASN A 53 2.92 -7.85 -0.29
CA ASN A 53 4.22 -8.34 0.18
C ASN A 53 4.77 -7.57 1.40
N VAL A 54 3.87 -7.22 2.33
CA VAL A 54 4.29 -6.65 3.62
C VAL A 54 4.69 -7.80 4.53
N TRP A 55 5.87 -7.67 5.15
CA TRP A 55 6.39 -8.69 6.05
C TRP A 55 5.85 -8.50 7.46
N VAL A 56 5.57 -9.62 8.14
CA VAL A 56 5.27 -9.64 9.57
C VAL A 56 6.59 -9.64 10.31
N TYR A 57 6.76 -8.68 11.23
CA TYR A 57 7.98 -8.55 12.04
C TYR A 57 7.83 -9.28 13.37
N GLN A 58 6.71 -9.06 14.05
CA GLN A 58 6.46 -9.61 15.37
C GLN A 58 4.96 -9.85 15.55
N ILE A 59 4.62 -10.92 16.26
CA ILE A 59 3.27 -11.23 16.71
C ILE A 59 3.30 -11.27 18.23
N ASP A 60 2.47 -10.43 18.86
CA ASP A 60 2.28 -10.41 20.31
C ASP A 60 0.86 -10.96 20.60
N PRO A 61 0.73 -12.27 20.85
CA PRO A 61 -0.56 -12.91 21.09
C PRO A 61 -1.22 -12.44 22.40
N ALA A 62 -0.45 -12.17 23.45
CA ALA A 62 -0.98 -11.71 24.73
C ALA A 62 -1.74 -10.37 24.59
N ARG A 63 -1.26 -9.47 23.73
CA ARG A 63 -1.90 -8.17 23.46
C ARG A 63 -2.75 -8.15 22.19
N ASN A 64 -2.82 -9.25 21.44
CA ASN A 64 -3.41 -9.32 20.11
C ASN A 64 -2.86 -8.27 19.13
N LEU A 65 -1.54 -8.04 19.17
CA LEU A 65 -0.87 -7.06 18.30
C LEU A 65 -0.08 -7.75 17.18
N LEU A 66 -0.19 -7.20 15.98
CA LEU A 66 0.57 -7.61 14.81
C LEU A 66 1.46 -6.46 14.34
N TYR A 67 2.77 -6.66 14.40
CA TYR A 67 3.74 -5.68 13.94
C TYR A 67 4.14 -5.99 12.50
N LEU A 68 3.96 -5.00 11.62
CA LEU A 68 4.26 -5.10 10.21
C LEU A 68 5.48 -4.27 9.86
N LYS A 69 6.35 -4.81 9.02
CA LYS A 69 7.47 -4.09 8.44
C LYS A 69 7.05 -3.46 7.12
N GLY A 70 6.62 -2.19 7.18
CA GLY A 70 6.26 -1.40 6.02
C GLY A 70 5.13 -0.41 6.26
N GLN A 71 4.58 0.12 5.18
CA GLN A 71 3.50 1.11 5.21
C GLN A 71 2.12 0.47 5.04
N VAL A 72 1.14 1.02 5.75
CA VAL A 72 -0.25 0.55 5.77
C VAL A 72 -1.17 1.65 5.25
N PRO A 73 -2.18 1.32 4.42
CA PRO A 73 -3.09 2.32 3.87
C PRO A 73 -4.13 2.75 4.91
N GLY A 74 -4.18 4.05 5.21
CA GLY A 74 -5.22 4.63 6.06
C GLY A 74 -4.65 5.39 7.25
N PRO A 75 -5.47 6.21 7.92
CA PRO A 75 -5.08 6.86 9.17
C PRO A 75 -5.06 5.86 10.34
N GLN A 76 -4.43 6.26 11.45
CA GLN A 76 -4.45 5.50 12.70
C GLN A 76 -5.90 5.28 13.18
N GLY A 77 -6.19 4.08 13.67
CA GLY A 77 -7.53 3.69 14.15
C GLY A 77 -8.51 3.25 13.05
N SER A 78 -8.07 3.20 11.79
CA SER A 78 -8.87 2.62 10.71
C SER A 78 -8.79 1.08 10.69
N PHE A 79 -9.85 0.45 10.16
CA PHE A 79 -9.88 -0.99 9.95
C PHE A 79 -9.05 -1.41 8.73
N LEU A 80 -8.36 -2.53 8.87
CA LEU A 80 -7.52 -3.12 7.84
C LEU A 80 -7.94 -4.55 7.58
N PHE A 81 -7.93 -4.94 6.31
CA PHE A 81 -8.13 -6.32 5.90
C PHE A 81 -6.77 -6.95 5.63
N VAL A 82 -6.40 -7.91 6.46
CA VAL A 82 -5.16 -8.68 6.33
C VAL A 82 -5.51 -10.03 5.72
N LYS A 83 -4.69 -10.47 4.75
CA LYS A 83 -4.77 -11.78 4.12
C LYS A 83 -3.39 -12.23 3.70
N ASP A 84 -3.21 -13.53 3.56
CA ASP A 84 -1.95 -14.09 3.08
C ASP A 84 -1.59 -13.52 1.69
N SER A 85 -0.30 -13.20 1.52
CA SER A 85 0.22 -12.70 0.25
C SER A 85 0.07 -13.74 -0.84
N ILE A 86 -0.36 -13.39 -2.05
CA ILE A 86 -0.42 -14.33 -3.18
C ILE A 86 0.98 -14.68 -3.71
N TYR A 87 1.95 -13.77 -3.56
CA TYR A 87 3.28 -13.88 -4.14
C TYR A 87 4.31 -14.23 -3.06
N LYS A 88 5.34 -15.01 -3.43
CA LYS A 88 6.43 -15.46 -2.53
C LYS A 88 5.90 -16.09 -1.23
N LYS A 89 4.86 -16.92 -1.34
CA LYS A 89 4.32 -17.65 -0.18
C LYS A 89 5.35 -18.69 0.30
N PRO A 90 5.47 -18.91 1.62
CA PRO A 90 6.08 -20.13 2.11
C PRO A 90 5.26 -21.34 1.63
N ASP A 91 5.87 -22.53 1.66
CA ASP A 91 5.19 -23.76 1.26
C ASP A 91 3.93 -23.97 2.10
N ARG A 92 2.79 -24.20 1.45
CA ARG A 92 1.48 -24.29 2.10
C ARG A 92 1.42 -25.45 3.09
N ALA A 93 2.20 -26.51 2.87
CA ALA A 93 2.29 -27.65 3.76
C ALA A 93 2.84 -27.30 5.16
N LEU A 94 3.63 -26.23 5.28
CA LEU A 94 4.21 -25.79 6.55
C LEU A 94 3.24 -24.95 7.40
N LEU A 95 2.20 -24.38 6.77
CA LEU A 95 1.28 -23.47 7.45
C LEU A 95 0.12 -24.23 8.10
N PRO A 96 -0.32 -23.84 9.31
CA PRO A 96 -1.49 -24.43 9.93
C PRO A 96 -2.76 -24.08 9.13
N PHE A 97 -3.48 -25.11 8.67
CA PHE A 97 -4.77 -24.97 7.96
C PHE A 97 -5.86 -25.73 8.71
N PRO A 98 -7.08 -25.18 8.88
CA PRO A 98 -7.59 -23.90 8.38
C PRO A 98 -7.12 -22.67 9.17
N THR A 99 -6.74 -22.86 10.44
CA THR A 99 -6.18 -21.86 11.34
C THR A 99 -5.30 -22.55 12.38
N HIS A 100 -4.53 -21.78 13.15
CA HIS A 100 -3.85 -22.29 14.34
C HIS A 100 -4.88 -22.64 15.44
N PHE A 101 -4.70 -23.79 16.09
CA PHE A 101 -5.49 -24.24 17.24
C PHE A 101 -4.57 -24.32 18.47
N SER A 102 -4.97 -23.69 19.57
CA SER A 102 -4.29 -23.80 20.86
C SER A 102 -4.50 -25.22 21.42
N GLN A 103 -3.43 -25.89 21.82
CA GLN A 103 -3.52 -27.21 22.45
C GLN A 103 -3.84 -27.06 23.95
N GLU A 104 -4.61 -28.00 24.50
CA GLU A 104 -4.93 -28.02 25.93
C GLU A 104 -3.64 -28.22 26.76
N GLY A 105 -3.21 -27.17 27.47
CA GLY A 105 -1.99 -27.17 28.28
C GLY A 105 -0.93 -26.14 27.89
N GLU A 106 -1.13 -25.38 26.81
CA GLU A 106 -0.24 -24.23 26.52
C GLU A 106 -0.49 -23.08 27.51
N PRO A 107 0.58 -22.39 27.97
CA PRO A 107 0.45 -21.25 28.87
C PRO A 107 -0.31 -20.11 28.18
N GLU A 108 -1.25 -19.49 28.90
CA GLU A 108 -1.98 -18.31 28.41
C GLU A 108 -1.05 -17.11 28.16
N ASP A 109 0.07 -17.05 28.90
CA ASP A 109 1.13 -16.07 28.73
C ASP A 109 2.08 -16.47 27.59
N LEU A 110 1.59 -16.33 26.36
CA LEU A 110 2.38 -16.59 25.16
C LEU A 110 3.41 -15.47 24.93
N GLU A 111 4.68 -15.88 24.78
CA GLU A 111 5.76 -14.96 24.45
C GLU A 111 5.60 -14.35 23.06
N PRO A 112 6.07 -13.11 22.84
CA PRO A 112 6.03 -12.50 21.52
C PRO A 112 6.92 -13.27 20.54
N LEU A 113 6.32 -13.69 19.42
CA LEU A 113 7.03 -14.34 18.32
C LEU A 113 7.66 -13.25 17.46
N ILE A 114 8.99 -13.20 17.43
CA ILE A 114 9.76 -12.28 16.59
C ILE A 114 10.27 -13.08 15.39
N ALA A 115 10.12 -12.52 14.19
CA ALA A 115 10.68 -13.13 12.98
C ALA A 115 12.20 -13.08 13.02
N ASP A 116 12.88 -14.15 12.61
CA ASP A 116 14.34 -14.15 12.46
C ASP A 116 14.73 -13.12 11.39
N LEU A 117 15.36 -12.02 11.82
CA LEU A 117 15.94 -11.06 10.88
C LEU A 117 17.27 -11.63 10.38
N GLY A 118 17.36 -11.90 9.08
CA GLY A 118 18.66 -12.05 8.43
C GLY A 118 19.45 -10.74 8.47
N ASP A 119 20.74 -10.82 8.12
CA ASP A 119 21.66 -9.67 8.14
C ASP A 119 21.22 -8.51 7.23
N ILE A 120 20.44 -8.81 6.19
CA ILE A 120 19.96 -7.84 5.20
C ILE A 120 18.45 -7.67 5.33
N ASP A 121 18.01 -6.41 5.42
CA ASP A 121 16.59 -6.07 5.38
C ASP A 121 15.97 -6.55 4.05
N PRO A 122 14.92 -7.39 4.08
CA PRO A 122 14.18 -7.80 2.88
C PRO A 122 13.67 -6.64 2.02
N PHE A 123 13.52 -5.43 2.59
CA PHE A 123 13.12 -4.21 1.89
C PHE A 123 14.29 -3.42 1.27
N MET A 124 15.54 -3.65 1.72
CA MET A 124 16.75 -3.02 1.17
C MET A 124 17.44 -3.89 0.11
N ALA A 125 17.13 -5.19 0.06
CA ALA A 125 17.77 -6.14 -0.86
C ALA A 125 17.24 -6.10 -2.29
N ALA A 126 16.27 -5.23 -2.59
CA ALA A 126 15.62 -5.16 -3.90
C ALA A 126 15.80 -3.76 -4.52
N ASP A 127 17.00 -3.53 -5.03
CA ASP A 127 17.26 -2.73 -6.24
C ASP A 127 17.89 -3.66 -7.30
#